data_AF-A0A1Q5U0Q2-F1
#
_entry.id   AF-A0A1Q5U0Q2-F1
#
_cell.length_a   1.000
_cell.length_b   1.000
_cell.length_c   1.000
_cell.angle_alpha   90.00
_cell.angle_beta   90.00
_cell.angle_gamma   90.00
#
_symmetry.space_group_name_H-M   'P 1'
#
loop_
_entity.id
_entity.type
_entity.pdbx_description
1 polymer ?
#
loop_
_entity_poly.entity_id
_entity_poly.type
_entity_poly.pdbx_seq_one_letter_code
_entity_poly.pdbx_strand_id
1 'polypeptide(L)'
;MAVIGQADGAALETAVRNASYHLDEWHAALPEYMRDTPGNMARYASEGLGRTFVALHIGYYHYGQLLFYRFLQQDRHESVPNTHFYANKCKTYAANLCELLYTAKTNPNCEVLYSMVGHILVVSSTVQLYILLFGVDGEDVKIARIRLERNFEILQHLRTFWPTLDLCLLRLRAFHQACRVSMDTTFRLDQWMLRFLSEFAHPGDDKLSEATNPNSSRVENRDFRDFLC
;
A
#
# COMPACT_ATOMS: atom_id res chain seq x y z
N MET A 1 9.30 -36.55 10.63
CA MET A 1 8.05 -36.08 10.01
C MET A 1 8.09 -34.57 9.83
N ALA A 2 8.65 -34.09 8.72
CA ALA A 2 8.66 -32.66 8.35
C ALA A 2 8.57 -32.55 6.82
N VAL A 3 7.34 -32.54 6.29
CA VAL A 3 7.06 -32.34 4.84
C VAL A 3 5.88 -31.38 4.61
N ILE A 4 5.14 -31.01 5.66
CA ILE A 4 3.88 -30.26 5.53
C ILE A 4 4.10 -28.77 5.26
N GLY A 5 5.20 -28.16 5.76
CA GLY A 5 5.49 -26.73 5.53
C GLY A 5 6.12 -26.40 4.16
N GLN A 6 6.81 -27.36 3.55
CA GLN A 6 7.56 -27.13 2.29
C GLN A 6 6.66 -27.24 1.05
N ALA A 7 5.63 -28.09 1.12
CA ALA A 7 4.62 -28.23 0.07
C ALA A 7 3.70 -27.00 -0.05
N ASP A 8 3.39 -26.35 1.07
CA ASP A 8 2.56 -25.13 1.12
C ASP A 8 3.29 -23.92 0.50
N GLY A 9 4.59 -23.77 0.81
CA GLY A 9 5.44 -22.72 0.23
C GLY A 9 5.60 -22.83 -1.28
N ALA A 10 5.81 -24.04 -1.82
CA ALA A 10 5.96 -24.25 -3.26
C ALA A 10 4.65 -24.05 -4.04
N ALA A 11 3.52 -24.44 -3.46
CA ALA A 11 2.19 -24.18 -4.02
C ALA A 11 1.89 -22.68 -4.05
N LEU A 12 2.18 -21.97 -2.95
CA LEU A 12 2.06 -20.51 -2.88
C LEU A 12 2.95 -19.82 -3.92
N GLU A 13 4.22 -20.19 -4.03
CA GLU A 13 5.14 -19.58 -4.99
C GLU A 13 4.64 -19.77 -6.42
N THR A 14 4.13 -20.96 -6.75
CA THR A 14 3.56 -21.24 -8.06
C THR A 14 2.33 -20.39 -8.34
N ALA A 15 1.42 -20.24 -7.38
CA ALA A 15 0.25 -19.37 -7.52
C ALA A 15 0.64 -17.90 -7.71
N VAL A 16 1.59 -17.40 -6.91
CA VAL A 16 2.11 -16.03 -7.02
C VAL A 16 2.81 -15.80 -8.36
N ARG A 17 3.63 -16.74 -8.81
CA ARG A 17 4.31 -16.66 -10.11
C ARG A 17 3.31 -16.61 -11.26
N ASN A 18 2.29 -17.46 -11.25
CA ASN A 18 1.25 -17.48 -12.29
C ASN A 18 0.45 -16.16 -12.29
N ALA A 19 0.04 -15.67 -11.12
CA ALA A 19 -0.66 -14.39 -11.01
C ALA A 19 0.22 -13.21 -11.47
N SER A 20 1.51 -13.22 -11.11
CA SER A 20 2.49 -12.24 -11.59
C SER A 20 2.60 -12.27 -13.10
N TYR A 21 2.68 -13.47 -13.70
CA TYR A 21 2.78 -13.62 -15.15
C TYR A 21 1.57 -12.99 -15.85
N HIS A 22 0.35 -13.25 -15.38
CA HIS A 22 -0.85 -12.67 -16.00
C HIS A 22 -0.95 -11.15 -15.83
N LEU A 23 -0.49 -10.59 -14.70
CA LEU A 23 -0.40 -9.13 -14.54
C LEU A 23 0.61 -8.53 -15.52
N ASP A 24 1.81 -9.11 -15.62
CA ASP A 24 2.86 -8.65 -16.51
C ASP A 24 2.44 -8.77 -17.99
N GLU A 25 1.78 -9.88 -18.35
CA GLU A 25 1.25 -10.15 -19.69
C GLU A 25 0.13 -9.16 -20.06
N TRP A 26 -0.84 -8.93 -19.17
CA TRP A 26 -1.89 -7.94 -19.38
C TRP A 26 -1.30 -6.55 -19.63
N HIS A 27 -0.32 -6.13 -18.83
CA HIS A 27 0.31 -4.83 -18.98
C HIS A 27 1.12 -4.73 -20.28
N ALA A 28 1.82 -5.80 -20.66
CA ALA A 28 2.58 -5.86 -21.91
C ALA A 28 1.68 -5.83 -23.16
N ALA A 29 0.50 -6.43 -23.07
CA ALA A 29 -0.51 -6.46 -24.12
C ALA A 29 -1.23 -5.12 -24.33
N LEU A 30 -1.08 -4.14 -23.42
CA LEU A 30 -1.67 -2.83 -23.59
C LEU A 30 -1.09 -2.13 -24.84
N PRO A 31 -1.96 -1.66 -25.76
CA PRO A 31 -1.54 -0.80 -26.85
C PRO A 31 -0.78 0.43 -26.33
N GLU A 32 0.15 0.96 -27.12
CA GLU A 32 1.01 2.08 -26.72
C GLU A 32 0.21 3.28 -26.20
N TYR A 33 -0.92 3.58 -26.84
CA TYR A 33 -1.80 4.69 -26.49
C TYR A 33 -2.60 4.49 -25.19
N MET A 34 -2.59 3.29 -24.59
CA MET A 34 -3.25 2.94 -23.33
C MET A 34 -2.27 2.77 -22.16
N ARG A 35 -0.95 2.87 -22.40
CA ARG A 35 0.04 2.70 -21.33
C ARG A 35 0.08 3.90 -20.41
N ASP A 36 0.44 3.66 -19.14
CA ASP A 36 0.63 4.72 -18.15
C ASP A 36 1.82 5.62 -18.53
N THR A 37 1.51 6.70 -19.24
CA THR A 37 2.48 7.74 -19.62
C THR A 37 1.82 9.10 -19.45
N PRO A 38 2.61 10.16 -19.17
CA PRO A 38 2.07 11.52 -19.07
C PRO A 38 1.32 11.96 -20.34
N GLY A 39 1.81 11.57 -21.52
CA GLY A 39 1.20 11.89 -22.80
C GLY A 39 -0.18 11.23 -22.98
N ASN A 40 -0.29 9.94 -22.65
CA ASN A 40 -1.57 9.23 -22.72
C ASN A 40 -2.57 9.75 -21.70
N MET A 41 -2.12 10.02 -20.47
CA MET A 41 -2.97 10.61 -19.43
C MET A 41 -3.55 11.95 -19.90
N ALA A 42 -2.70 12.86 -20.39
CA ALA A 42 -3.14 14.17 -20.89
C ALA A 42 -4.11 14.03 -22.07
N ARG A 43 -3.86 13.09 -22.99
CA ARG A 43 -4.76 12.80 -24.11
C ARG A 43 -6.14 12.36 -23.62
N TYR A 44 -6.20 11.33 -22.78
CA TYR A 44 -7.48 10.86 -22.22
C TYR A 44 -8.16 11.92 -21.35
N ALA A 45 -7.41 12.77 -20.64
CA ALA A 45 -7.95 13.90 -19.91
C ALA A 45 -8.67 14.91 -20.81
N SER A 46 -8.09 15.22 -21.97
CA SER A 46 -8.68 16.11 -22.97
C SER A 46 -9.94 15.53 -23.62
N GLU A 47 -10.03 14.20 -23.68
CA GLU A 47 -11.20 13.46 -24.17
C GLU A 47 -12.26 13.23 -23.08
N GLY A 48 -12.06 13.74 -21.86
CA GLY A 48 -12.96 13.55 -20.72
C GLY A 48 -12.89 12.16 -20.06
N LEU A 49 -11.89 11.36 -20.41
CA LEU A 49 -11.67 9.98 -19.97
C LEU A 49 -10.51 9.85 -18.96
N GLY A 50 -9.90 10.95 -18.53
CA GLY A 50 -8.73 10.95 -17.64
C GLY A 50 -8.93 10.14 -16.35
N ARG A 51 -10.06 10.33 -15.66
CA ARG A 51 -10.40 9.55 -14.46
C ARG A 51 -10.50 8.05 -14.71
N THR A 52 -11.06 7.65 -15.85
CA THR A 52 -11.20 6.24 -16.23
C THR A 52 -9.83 5.62 -16.54
N PHE A 53 -8.98 6.37 -17.24
CA PHE A 53 -7.59 5.99 -17.50
C PHE A 53 -6.82 5.78 -16.18
N VAL A 54 -6.92 6.73 -15.26
CA VAL A 54 -6.29 6.63 -13.92
C VAL A 54 -6.84 5.43 -13.15
N ALA A 55 -8.16 5.21 -13.14
CA ALA A 55 -8.77 4.07 -12.44
C ALA A 55 -8.27 2.71 -12.94
N LEU A 56 -8.04 2.56 -14.26
CA LEU A 56 -7.47 1.35 -14.84
C LEU A 56 -6.09 1.03 -14.26
N HIS A 57 -5.20 2.03 -14.26
CA HIS A 57 -3.83 1.87 -13.77
C HIS A 57 -3.75 1.76 -12.25
N ILE A 58 -4.67 2.42 -11.52
CA ILE A 58 -4.85 2.19 -10.07
C ILE A 58 -5.12 0.71 -9.80
N GLY A 59 -6.02 0.09 -10.55
CA GLY A 59 -6.34 -1.33 -10.41
C GLY A 59 -5.09 -2.19 -10.60
N TYR A 60 -4.37 -1.99 -11.69
CA TYR A 60 -3.13 -2.72 -11.98
C TYR A 60 -2.11 -2.60 -10.84
N TYR A 61 -1.81 -1.38 -10.41
CA TYR A 61 -0.80 -1.19 -9.37
C TYR A 61 -1.28 -1.67 -7.99
N HIS A 62 -2.58 -1.54 -7.68
CA HIS A 62 -3.18 -2.02 -6.45
C HIS A 62 -3.13 -3.55 -6.32
N TYR A 63 -3.52 -4.27 -7.37
CA TYR A 63 -3.44 -5.73 -7.34
C TYR A 63 -1.99 -6.23 -7.31
N GLY A 64 -1.08 -5.55 -8.01
CA GLY A 64 0.35 -5.83 -7.94
C GLY A 64 0.91 -5.70 -6.52
N GLN A 65 0.68 -4.59 -5.83
CA GLN A 65 1.17 -4.43 -4.46
C GLN A 65 0.57 -5.48 -3.50
N LEU A 66 -0.73 -5.80 -3.62
CA LEU A 66 -1.38 -6.81 -2.77
C LEU A 66 -0.80 -8.21 -2.98
N LEU A 67 -0.57 -8.60 -4.24
CA LEU A 67 -0.01 -9.91 -4.59
C LEU A 67 1.34 -10.14 -3.90
N PHE A 68 2.17 -9.09 -3.85
CA PHE A 68 3.53 -9.19 -3.35
C PHE A 68 3.73 -8.71 -1.90
N TYR A 69 2.70 -8.13 -1.27
CA TYR A 69 2.81 -7.48 0.03
C TYR A 69 3.40 -8.38 1.11
N ARG A 70 2.98 -9.65 1.12
CA ARG A 70 3.43 -10.63 2.11
C ARG A 70 4.93 -10.90 2.08
N PHE A 71 5.59 -10.63 0.97
CA PHE A 71 7.03 -10.87 0.81
C PHE A 71 7.88 -9.73 1.40
N LEU A 72 7.28 -8.62 1.86
CA LEU A 72 8.02 -7.53 2.48
C LEU A 72 8.74 -7.96 3.78
N GLN A 73 8.24 -8.93 4.56
CA GLN A 73 8.90 -9.34 5.81
C GLN A 73 9.19 -10.84 5.90
N GLN A 74 9.07 -11.61 4.82
CA GLN A 74 9.42 -13.02 4.92
C GLN A 74 10.89 -13.15 5.32
N ASP A 75 11.10 -13.78 6.48
CA ASP A 75 12.40 -13.94 7.11
C ASP A 75 13.40 -14.48 6.09
N ARG A 76 14.65 -14.03 6.18
CA ARG A 76 15.80 -14.61 5.46
C ARG A 76 15.95 -16.13 5.69
N HIS A 77 15.15 -16.72 6.59
CA HIS A 77 15.13 -18.11 6.99
C HIS A 77 13.97 -18.97 6.42
N GLU A 78 12.94 -18.41 5.77
CA GLU A 78 11.85 -19.20 5.18
C GLU A 78 12.07 -19.50 3.68
N SER A 79 11.83 -20.76 3.31
CA SER A 79 12.23 -21.39 2.04
C SER A 79 11.37 -21.01 0.82
N VAL A 80 11.04 -19.74 0.61
CA VAL A 80 10.43 -19.30 -0.65
C VAL A 80 11.52 -18.71 -1.55
N PRO A 81 11.88 -19.37 -2.66
CA PRO A 81 12.72 -18.77 -3.69
C PRO A 81 12.14 -17.41 -4.14
N ASN A 82 13.01 -16.46 -4.46
CA ASN A 82 12.63 -15.15 -5.02
C ASN A 82 11.89 -14.17 -4.08
N THR A 83 11.86 -14.38 -2.75
CA THR A 83 11.26 -13.43 -1.79
C THR A 83 11.73 -11.99 -2.00
N HIS A 84 13.04 -11.78 -2.19
CA HIS A 84 13.59 -10.43 -2.43
C HIS A 84 13.07 -9.82 -3.74
N PHE A 85 12.92 -10.62 -4.79
CA PHE A 85 12.36 -10.18 -6.07
C PHE A 85 10.90 -9.75 -5.92
N TYR A 86 10.08 -10.53 -5.22
CA TYR A 86 8.68 -10.17 -4.96
C TYR A 86 8.55 -8.95 -4.05
N ALA A 87 9.37 -8.85 -3.00
CA ALA A 87 9.40 -7.66 -2.14
C ALA A 87 9.72 -6.40 -2.97
N ASN A 88 10.69 -6.47 -3.88
CA ASN A 88 11.00 -5.35 -4.77
C ASN A 88 9.86 -5.03 -5.73
N LYS A 89 9.20 -6.03 -6.33
CA LYS A 89 7.98 -5.79 -7.12
C LYS A 89 6.93 -5.05 -6.29
N CYS A 90 6.66 -5.46 -5.06
CA CYS A 90 5.70 -4.76 -4.18
C CYS A 90 6.06 -3.27 -4.00
N LYS A 91 7.32 -2.97 -3.70
CA LYS A 91 7.82 -1.59 -3.55
C LYS A 91 7.63 -0.77 -4.83
N THR A 92 7.97 -1.35 -5.99
CA THR A 92 7.78 -0.70 -7.30
C THR A 92 6.31 -0.42 -7.59
N TYR A 93 5.42 -1.39 -7.35
CA TYR A 93 3.98 -1.22 -7.53
C TYR A 93 3.42 -0.09 -6.64
N ALA A 94 3.80 -0.06 -5.36
CA ALA A 94 3.36 0.99 -4.44
C ALA A 94 3.93 2.37 -4.83
N ALA A 95 5.19 2.44 -5.26
CA ALA A 95 5.80 3.68 -5.75
C ALA A 95 5.07 4.22 -6.98
N ASN A 96 4.84 3.38 -7.99
CA ASN A 96 4.17 3.78 -9.22
C ASN A 96 2.72 4.22 -8.98
N LEU A 97 2.00 3.54 -8.06
CA LEU A 97 0.67 3.99 -7.65
C LEU A 97 0.72 5.40 -7.03
N CYS A 98 1.70 5.68 -6.16
CA CYS A 98 1.85 7.01 -5.58
C CYS A 98 2.09 8.06 -6.67
N GLU A 99 3.03 7.83 -7.59
CA GLU A 99 3.32 8.78 -8.68
C GLU A 99 2.12 8.99 -9.62
N LEU A 100 1.38 7.93 -9.93
CA LEU A 100 0.14 8.01 -10.72
C LEU A 100 -0.88 8.94 -10.04
N LEU A 101 -1.11 8.78 -8.73
CA LEU A 101 -2.06 9.60 -7.99
C LEU A 101 -1.61 11.05 -7.86
N TYR A 102 -0.31 11.30 -7.70
CA TYR A 102 0.24 12.66 -7.68
C TYR A 102 0.04 13.35 -9.02
N THR A 103 0.33 12.65 -10.11
CA THR A 103 0.14 13.16 -11.47
C THR A 103 -1.34 13.39 -11.75
N ALA A 104 -2.22 12.44 -11.38
CA ALA A 104 -3.65 12.59 -11.56
C ALA A 104 -4.23 13.78 -10.79
N LYS A 105 -3.69 14.09 -9.60
CA LYS A 105 -4.13 15.23 -8.79
C LYS A 105 -3.76 16.58 -9.41
N THR A 106 -2.61 16.68 -10.08
CA THR A 106 -2.15 17.93 -10.71
C THR A 106 -2.71 18.13 -12.12
N ASN A 107 -3.30 17.11 -12.72
CA ASN A 107 -3.88 17.17 -14.06
C ASN A 107 -5.41 17.34 -14.02
N PRO A 108 -5.97 18.40 -14.62
CA PRO A 108 -7.42 18.56 -14.75
C PRO A 108 -8.07 17.32 -15.39
N ASN A 109 -9.29 17.01 -14.98
CA ASN A 109 -10.06 15.85 -15.46
C ASN A 109 -9.45 14.47 -15.19
N CYS A 110 -8.37 14.37 -14.39
CA CYS A 110 -7.76 13.11 -13.98
C CYS A 110 -7.99 12.78 -12.50
N GLU A 111 -8.31 13.77 -11.67
CA GLU A 111 -8.44 13.59 -10.23
C GLU A 111 -9.52 12.56 -9.87
N VAL A 112 -9.12 11.54 -9.10
CA VAL A 112 -9.96 10.44 -8.63
C VAL A 112 -10.34 10.64 -7.17
N LEU A 113 -11.62 10.95 -6.93
CA LEU A 113 -12.13 11.33 -5.61
C LEU A 113 -13.08 10.30 -5.02
N TYR A 114 -13.07 9.04 -5.46
CA TYR A 114 -13.94 8.00 -4.88
C TYR A 114 -13.28 7.35 -3.66
N SER A 115 -14.10 6.91 -2.69
CA SER A 115 -13.65 6.44 -1.36
C SER A 115 -12.58 5.32 -1.41
N MET A 116 -12.68 4.41 -2.39
CA MET A 116 -11.72 3.32 -2.57
C MET A 116 -10.28 3.80 -2.82
N VAL A 117 -10.08 4.98 -3.43
CA VAL A 117 -8.74 5.57 -3.60
C VAL A 117 -8.05 5.76 -2.25
N GLY A 118 -8.78 6.16 -1.21
CA GLY A 118 -8.22 6.35 0.11
C GLY A 118 -7.71 5.04 0.73
N HIS A 119 -8.45 3.94 0.58
CA HIS A 119 -7.99 2.61 1.03
C HIS A 119 -6.73 2.18 0.28
N ILE A 120 -6.76 2.26 -1.05
CA ILE A 120 -5.64 1.90 -1.91
C ILE A 120 -4.38 2.70 -1.54
N LEU A 121 -4.54 4.00 -1.29
CA LEU A 121 -3.44 4.88 -0.91
C LEU A 121 -2.90 4.59 0.49
N VAL A 122 -3.77 4.20 1.43
CA VAL A 122 -3.36 3.73 2.76
C VAL A 122 -2.54 2.44 2.66
N VAL A 123 -2.94 1.49 1.80
CA VAL A 123 -2.16 0.27 1.53
C VAL A 123 -0.78 0.60 0.95
N SER A 124 -0.69 1.52 -0.02
CA SER A 124 0.62 1.96 -0.51
C SER A 124 1.45 2.69 0.54
N SER A 125 0.79 3.42 1.44
CA SER A 125 1.47 4.09 2.56
C SER A 125 2.07 3.10 3.55
N THR A 126 1.46 1.93 3.78
CA THR A 126 2.08 0.90 4.63
C THR A 126 3.35 0.33 3.99
N VAL A 127 3.39 0.18 2.66
CA VAL A 127 4.61 -0.20 1.93
C VAL A 127 5.69 0.89 2.04
N GLN A 128 5.33 2.16 1.87
CA GLN A 128 6.30 3.25 2.05
C GLN A 128 6.83 3.32 3.48
N LEU A 129 5.98 3.06 4.47
CA LEU A 129 6.41 3.03 5.87
C LEU A 129 7.34 1.84 6.15
N TYR A 130 7.10 0.68 5.53
CA TYR A 130 8.05 -0.42 5.57
C TYR A 130 9.42 -0.01 5.01
N ILE A 131 9.46 0.70 3.86
CA ILE A 131 10.72 1.20 3.28
C ILE A 131 11.38 2.22 4.23
N LEU A 132 10.60 3.11 4.85
CA LEU A 132 11.11 4.12 5.78
C LEU A 132 11.79 3.48 7.01
N LEU A 133 11.22 2.40 7.54
CA LEU A 133 11.67 1.79 8.79
C LEU A 133 12.74 0.71 8.59
N PHE A 134 12.67 -0.04 7.49
CA PHE A 134 13.55 -1.19 7.22
C PHE A 134 14.45 -1.02 5.99
N GLY A 135 14.37 0.13 5.30
CA GLY A 135 15.23 0.47 4.19
C GLY A 135 16.69 0.58 4.60
N VAL A 136 17.57 -0.01 3.80
CA VAL A 136 19.02 0.01 4.04
C VAL A 136 19.68 1.19 3.30
N ASP A 137 19.10 1.60 2.17
CA ASP A 137 19.57 2.75 1.39
C ASP A 137 18.92 4.04 1.90
N GLY A 138 19.76 5.03 2.23
CA GLY A 138 19.32 6.31 2.76
C GLY A 138 18.49 7.12 1.76
N GLU A 139 18.73 6.96 0.45
CA GLU A 139 17.92 7.65 -0.57
C GLU A 139 16.52 7.05 -0.69
N ASP A 140 16.40 5.71 -0.68
CA ASP A 140 15.10 5.02 -0.63
C ASP A 140 14.27 5.45 0.59
N VAL A 141 14.90 5.56 1.77
CA VAL A 141 14.25 6.02 3.01
C VAL A 141 13.77 7.46 2.87
N LYS A 142 14.58 8.35 2.29
CA LYS A 142 14.21 9.75 2.05
C LYS A 142 13.05 9.87 1.07
N ILE A 143 13.08 9.12 -0.03
CA ILE A 143 12.00 9.10 -1.02
C ILE A 143 10.72 8.55 -0.40
N ALA A 144 10.81 7.49 0.41
CA ALA A 144 9.65 6.92 1.11
C ALA A 144 9.01 7.94 2.06
N ARG A 145 9.80 8.75 2.77
CA ARG A 145 9.29 9.85 3.60
C ARG A 145 8.50 10.87 2.78
N ILE A 146 9.07 11.35 1.67
CA ILE A 146 8.40 12.32 0.79
C ILE A 146 7.08 11.75 0.26
N ARG A 147 7.05 10.46 -0.09
CA ARG A 147 5.82 9.80 -0.54
C ARG A 147 4.78 9.70 0.58
N LEU A 148 5.18 9.39 1.81
CA LEU A 148 4.26 9.37 2.95
C LEU A 148 3.63 10.74 3.22
N GLU A 149 4.41 11.81 3.13
CA GLU A 149 3.93 13.19 3.28
C GLU A 149 2.88 13.53 2.21
N ARG A 150 3.20 13.28 0.94
CA ARG A 150 2.27 13.52 -0.18
C ARG A 150 1.02 12.65 -0.10
N ASN A 151 1.17 11.38 0.27
CA ASN A 151 0.04 10.47 0.47
C ASN A 151 -0.89 11.02 1.56
N PHE A 152 -0.34 11.51 2.66
CA PHE A 152 -1.12 12.11 3.74
C PHE A 152 -1.91 13.34 3.29
N GLU A 153 -1.30 14.22 2.48
CA GLU A 153 -1.99 15.38 1.92
C GLU A 153 -3.19 14.98 1.05
N ILE A 154 -3.03 13.94 0.23
CA ILE A 154 -4.13 13.39 -0.59
C ILE A 154 -5.20 12.77 0.29
N LEU A 155 -4.83 12.03 1.34
CA LEU A 155 -5.79 11.43 2.26
C LEU A 155 -6.58 12.49 3.03
N GLN A 156 -5.95 13.57 3.49
CA GLN A 156 -6.65 14.70 4.12
C GLN A 156 -7.61 15.39 3.13
N HIS A 157 -7.21 15.54 1.88
CA HIS A 157 -8.10 16.07 0.86
C HIS A 157 -9.32 15.16 0.63
N LEU A 158 -9.11 13.84 0.45
CA LEU A 158 -10.19 12.87 0.27
C LEU A 158 -11.12 12.80 1.50
N ARG A 159 -10.58 12.98 2.70
CA ARG A 159 -11.33 13.01 3.96
C ARG A 159 -12.40 14.11 3.98
N THR A 160 -12.21 15.22 3.26
CA THR A 160 -13.23 16.28 3.15
C THR A 160 -14.51 15.79 2.45
N PHE A 161 -14.41 14.74 1.64
CA PHE A 161 -15.54 14.12 0.94
C PHE A 161 -16.03 12.84 1.62
N TRP A 162 -15.12 12.08 2.23
CA TRP A 162 -15.40 10.75 2.79
C TRP A 162 -14.95 10.63 4.25
N PRO A 163 -15.81 10.97 5.22
CA PRO A 163 -15.50 10.84 6.64
C PRO A 163 -15.11 9.42 7.08
N THR A 164 -15.54 8.40 6.35
CA THR A 164 -15.18 6.99 6.58
C THR A 164 -13.68 6.73 6.46
N LEU A 165 -12.90 7.64 5.87
CA LEU A 165 -11.44 7.56 5.81
C LEU A 165 -10.77 7.73 7.16
N ASP A 166 -11.48 8.21 8.18
CA ASP A 166 -10.97 8.25 9.56
C ASP A 166 -10.54 6.87 10.05
N LEU A 167 -11.30 5.82 9.70
CA LEU A 167 -10.92 4.44 10.02
C LEU A 167 -9.65 4.00 9.29
N CYS A 168 -9.47 4.41 8.04
CA CYS A 168 -8.27 4.08 7.26
C CYS A 168 -7.03 4.77 7.83
N LEU A 169 -7.15 6.04 8.22
CA LEU A 169 -6.09 6.80 8.89
C LEU A 169 -5.76 6.25 10.29
N LEU A 170 -6.77 5.87 11.07
CA LEU A 170 -6.58 5.23 12.37
C LEU A 170 -5.78 3.94 12.24
N ARG A 171 -6.14 3.10 11.28
CA ARG A 171 -5.43 1.84 11.01
C ARG A 171 -4.00 2.08 10.50
N LEU A 172 -3.77 3.10 9.67
CA LEU A 172 -2.40 3.48 9.28
C LEU A 172 -1.54 3.91 10.49
N ARG A 173 -2.14 4.62 11.46
CA ARG A 173 -1.47 4.95 12.73
C ARG A 173 -1.19 3.71 13.58
N ALA A 174 -2.14 2.79 13.68
CA ALA A 174 -1.95 1.51 14.37
C ALA A 174 -0.81 0.70 13.72
N PHE A 175 -0.76 0.68 12.39
CA PHE A 175 0.33 0.05 11.65
C PHE A 175 1.68 0.71 11.94
N HIS A 176 1.75 2.04 11.94
CA HIS A 176 2.98 2.75 12.30
C HIS A 176 3.44 2.43 13.72
N GLN A 177 2.52 2.45 14.69
CA GLN A 177 2.83 2.13 16.08
C GLN A 177 3.32 0.69 16.23
N ALA A 178 2.67 -0.27 15.56
CA ALA A 178 3.10 -1.66 15.55
C ALA A 178 4.53 -1.80 14.99
N CYS A 179 4.81 -1.17 13.85
CA CYS A 179 6.15 -1.21 13.28
C CYS A 179 7.20 -0.58 14.21
N ARG A 180 6.88 0.54 14.89
CA ARG A 180 7.79 1.19 15.85
C ARG A 180 8.11 0.32 17.06
N VAL A 181 7.09 -0.28 17.68
CA VAL A 181 7.25 -1.18 18.84
C VAL A 181 8.03 -2.44 18.44
N SER A 182 7.84 -2.90 17.20
CA SER A 182 8.56 -4.02 16.63
C SER A 182 9.86 -3.63 15.90
N MET A 183 10.37 -2.41 16.08
CA MET A 183 11.80 -2.16 15.83
C MET A 183 12.65 -2.67 17.00
N ASP A 184 12.06 -2.77 18.20
CA ASP A 184 12.72 -3.26 19.41
C ASP A 184 12.54 -4.78 19.63
N THR A 185 11.70 -5.44 18.81
CA THR A 185 11.42 -6.89 18.85
C THR A 185 11.22 -7.44 17.43
N THR A 186 11.36 -8.75 17.17
CA THR A 186 11.26 -9.32 15.82
C THR A 186 9.86 -9.12 15.21
N PHE A 187 9.67 -8.05 14.42
CA PHE A 187 8.40 -7.77 13.74
C PHE A 187 8.07 -8.87 12.72
N ARG A 188 6.83 -9.35 12.73
CA ARG A 188 6.28 -10.23 11.70
C ARG A 188 5.06 -9.57 11.07
N LEU A 189 4.86 -9.81 9.77
CA LEU A 189 3.80 -9.21 8.96
C LEU A 189 2.59 -10.07 9.26
N ASP A 190 2.02 -9.85 10.44
CA ASP A 190 1.08 -10.81 11.01
C ASP A 190 -0.18 -10.92 10.15
N GLN A 191 -0.89 -12.03 10.33
CA GLN A 191 -2.18 -12.31 9.70
C GLN A 191 -3.21 -11.19 9.91
N TRP A 192 -3.06 -10.38 10.97
CA TRP A 192 -3.84 -9.15 11.21
C TRP A 192 -3.61 -8.08 10.12
N MET A 193 -2.38 -7.90 9.64
CA MET A 193 -2.09 -6.91 8.61
C MET A 193 -2.62 -7.34 7.24
N LEU A 194 -2.60 -8.65 6.94
CA LEU A 194 -3.27 -9.19 5.76
C LEU A 194 -4.79 -8.97 5.84
N ARG A 195 -5.40 -9.11 7.03
CA ARG A 195 -6.81 -8.75 7.25
C ARG A 195 -7.05 -7.25 7.07
N PHE A 196 -6.15 -6.40 7.56
CA PHE A 196 -6.21 -4.96 7.34
C PHE A 196 -6.21 -4.59 5.84
N LEU A 197 -5.42 -5.29 5.02
CA LEU A 197 -5.38 -5.11 3.57
C LEU A 197 -6.67 -5.57 2.87
N SER A 198 -7.30 -6.64 3.37
CA SER A 198 -8.46 -7.27 2.73
C SER A 198 -9.81 -6.73 3.22
N GLU A 199 -9.93 -6.27 4.46
CA GLU A 199 -11.21 -5.92 5.07
C GLU A 199 -11.50 -4.41 5.00
N PHE A 200 -12.42 -4.04 4.12
CA PHE A 200 -13.02 -2.71 4.07
C PHE A 200 -13.88 -2.50 5.34
N ALA A 201 -13.53 -1.51 6.15
CA ALA A 201 -14.37 -0.93 7.21
C ALA A 201 -15.06 -1.88 8.21
N HIS A 202 -14.51 -3.08 8.49
CA HIS A 202 -14.96 -3.87 9.64
C HIS A 202 -14.19 -3.42 10.89
N PRO A 203 -14.86 -2.95 11.96
CA PRO A 203 -14.23 -2.74 13.26
C PRO A 203 -14.03 -4.13 13.89
N GLY A 204 -13.07 -4.88 13.36
CA GLY A 204 -12.80 -6.26 13.74
C GLY A 204 -11.48 -6.35 14.48
N ASP A 205 -11.57 -6.34 15.81
CA ASP A 205 -10.57 -6.79 16.78
C ASP A 205 -9.17 -6.17 16.65
N ASP A 206 -9.08 -4.88 16.96
CA ASP A 206 -7.84 -4.30 17.43
C ASP A 206 -7.42 -5.04 18.71
N LYS A 207 -6.17 -5.55 18.73
CA LYS A 207 -5.47 -6.02 19.93
C LYS A 207 -5.29 -4.94 21.02
N LEU A 208 -5.96 -3.79 20.91
CA LEU A 208 -6.00 -2.75 21.92
C LEU A 208 -7.13 -2.93 22.95
N SER A 209 -7.98 -3.96 22.80
CA SER A 209 -9.06 -4.24 23.74
C SER A 209 -8.60 -4.73 25.13
N GLU A 210 -7.34 -5.14 25.30
CA GLU A 210 -6.79 -5.52 26.62
C GLU A 210 -6.00 -4.42 27.35
N ALA A 211 -5.86 -3.21 26.78
CA ALA A 211 -5.09 -2.13 27.40
C ALA A 211 -5.91 -0.85 27.71
N THR A 212 -7.24 -0.92 27.75
CA THR A 212 -8.06 0.27 27.99
C THR A 212 -8.43 0.40 29.47
N ASN A 213 -7.58 1.12 30.20
CA ASN A 213 -7.95 1.78 31.46
C ASN A 213 -9.06 2.82 31.17
N PRO A 214 -10.19 2.85 31.89
CA PRO A 214 -11.40 3.58 31.47
C PRO A 214 -11.37 5.12 31.58
N ASN A 215 -10.20 5.75 31.74
CA ASN A 215 -10.09 7.20 31.98
C ASN A 215 -9.27 8.00 30.95
N SER A 216 -9.04 7.49 29.73
CA SER A 216 -8.40 8.30 28.67
C SER A 216 -9.40 8.77 27.60
N SER A 217 -10.39 9.56 28.01
CA SER A 217 -11.20 10.34 27.07
C SER A 217 -10.51 11.67 26.77
N ARG A 218 -9.53 11.63 25.87
CA ARG A 218 -9.08 12.76 25.02
C ARG A 218 -8.04 12.23 24.04
N VAL A 219 -8.50 11.75 22.88
CA VAL A 219 -7.61 11.53 21.74
C VAL A 219 -7.21 12.93 21.26
N GLU A 220 -6.06 13.40 21.73
CA GLU A 220 -5.46 14.64 21.24
C GLU A 220 -5.25 14.54 19.73
N ASN A 221 -5.79 15.54 19.03
CA ASN A 221 -5.71 15.72 17.60
C ASN A 221 -4.27 16.19 17.26
N ARG A 222 -3.29 15.29 17.35
CA ARG A 222 -1.92 15.55 16.87
C ARG A 222 -1.85 15.27 15.38
N ASP A 223 -1.30 16.23 14.65
CA ASP A 223 -1.14 16.18 13.20
C ASP A 223 -0.16 15.05 12.86
N PHE A 224 -0.45 14.25 11.83
CA PHE A 224 0.41 13.13 11.44
C PHE A 224 1.79 13.62 10.98
N ARG A 225 1.90 14.90 10.58
CA ARG A 225 3.17 15.58 10.28
C ARG A 225 4.15 15.57 11.46
N ASP A 226 3.65 15.63 12.70
CA ASP A 226 4.50 15.54 13.89
C ASP A 226 5.09 14.13 14.12
N PHE A 227 4.59 13.12 13.40
CA PHE A 227 5.06 11.73 13.49
C PHE A 227 6.12 11.37 12.45
N LEU A 228 6.38 12.25 11.47
CA LEU A 228 7.39 12.08 10.43
C LEU A 228 8.71 12.80 10.77
N CYS A 229 8.82 13.42 11.95
CA CYS A 229 10.03 14.06 12.47
C CYS A 229 10.66 13.20 13.56
#